data_AF-A0A968J6E8-F1
#
_entry.id   AF-A0A968J6E8-F1
#
_cell.length_a   1.000
_cell.length_b   1.000
_cell.length_c   1.000
_cell.angle_alpha   90.00
_cell.angle_beta   90.00
_cell.angle_gamma   90.00
#
_symmetry.space_group_name_H-M   'P 1'
#
loop_
_entity.id
_entity.type
_entity.pdbx_description
1 polymer ?
#
loop_
_entity_poly.entity_id
_entity_poly.type
_entity_poly.pdbx_seq_one_letter_code
_entity_poly.pdbx_strand_id
1 'polypeptide(L)' 'MTSSLQADTAIWHPLRQAIVESSGFQGWLQGRPLPQEDHLLDTLVHEYLEQTLSTLAY' A
#
# COMPACT_ATOMS: atom_id res chain seq x y z
N MET A 1 -25.77 -8.39 9.44
CA MET A 1 -24.69 -7.53 9.97
C MET A 1 -23.38 -7.97 9.32
N THR A 2 -23.14 -7.60 8.06
CA THR A 2 -21.99 -8.09 7.27
C THR A 2 -21.60 -7.00 6.27
N SER A 3 -21.04 -5.88 6.71
CA SER A 3 -20.81 -4.74 5.78
C SER A 3 -19.71 -3.76 6.19
N SER A 4 -18.74 -4.15 7.02
CA SER A 4 -17.53 -3.32 7.25
C SER A 4 -16.34 -3.97 6.54
N LEU A 5 -15.92 -5.15 6.98
CA LEU A 5 -14.76 -5.89 6.42
C LEU A 5 -14.80 -6.08 4.89
N GLN A 6 -15.98 -6.35 4.33
CA GLN A 6 -16.14 -6.56 2.89
C GLN A 6 -16.08 -5.26 2.10
N ALA A 7 -16.52 -4.15 2.69
CA ALA A 7 -16.39 -2.81 2.13
C ALA A 7 -14.93 -2.31 2.26
N ASP A 8 -14.29 -2.57 3.40
CA ASP A 8 -12.87 -2.27 3.62
C ASP A 8 -11.99 -2.99 2.59
N THR A 9 -12.28 -4.27 2.31
CA THR A 9 -11.55 -5.03 1.27
C THR A 9 -11.82 -4.50 -0.13
N ALA A 10 -13.06 -4.08 -0.42
CA ALA A 10 -13.45 -3.53 -1.72
C ALA A 10 -12.80 -2.17 -2.00
N ILE A 11 -12.47 -1.39 -0.96
CA ILE A 11 -11.74 -0.12 -1.07
C ILE A 11 -10.23 -0.35 -1.06
N TRP A 12 -9.75 -1.30 -0.25
CA TRP A 12 -8.32 -1.56 -0.08
C TRP A 12 -7.66 -1.99 -1.39
N HIS A 13 -8.25 -2.93 -2.12
CA HIS A 13 -7.65 -3.44 -3.36
C HIS A 13 -7.36 -2.33 -4.41
N PRO A 14 -8.34 -1.49 -4.80
CA PRO A 14 -8.07 -0.41 -5.77
C PRO A 14 -7.11 0.65 -5.21
N LEU A 15 -7.18 0.97 -3.91
CA LEU A 15 -6.26 1.92 -3.27
C LEU A 15 -4.82 1.41 -3.33
N ARG A 16 -4.60 0.15 -2.95
CA ARG A 16 -3.30 -0.51 -2.99
C ARG A 16 -2.70 -0.49 -4.38
N GLN A 17 -3.49 -0.80 -5.42
CA GLN A 17 -3.01 -0.73 -6.80
C GLN A 17 -2.58 0.69 -7.18
N ALA A 18 -3.40 1.71 -6.88
CA ALA A 18 -3.06 3.09 -7.17
C ALA A 18 -1.76 3.55 -6.49
N ILE A 19 -1.50 3.06 -5.26
CA ILE A 19 -0.25 3.32 -4.55
C ILE A 19 0.92 2.64 -5.26
N VAL A 20 0.80 1.35 -5.59
CA VAL A 20 1.87 0.57 -6.26
C VAL A 20 2.25 1.16 -7.63
N GLU A 21 1.27 1.70 -8.35
CA GLU A 21 1.47 2.35 -9.66
C GLU A 21 2.01 3.77 -9.54
N SER A 22 2.00 4.37 -8.35
CA SER A 22 2.48 5.73 -8.14
C SER A 22 4.00 5.83 -8.28
N SER A 23 4.48 6.94 -8.86
CA SER A 23 5.91 7.24 -8.99
C SER A 23 6.61 7.35 -7.63
N GLY A 24 5.89 7.79 -6.60
CA GLY A 24 6.40 7.87 -5.23
C GLY A 24 6.74 6.50 -4.65
N PHE A 25 5.82 5.54 -4.80
CA PHE A 25 6.04 4.16 -4.34
C PHE A 25 7.13 3.47 -5.15
N GLN A 26 7.09 3.57 -6.49
CA GLN A 26 8.10 2.98 -7.37
C GLN A 26 9.50 3.54 -7.09
N GLY A 27 9.61 4.85 -6.85
CA GLY A 27 10.85 5.49 -6.43
C GLY A 27 11.31 4.99 -5.06
N TRP A 28 10.44 4.93 -4.07
CA TRP A 28 10.76 4.42 -2.73
C TRP A 28 11.18 2.94 -2.72
N LEU A 29 10.64 2.13 -3.65
CA LEU A 29 11.00 0.73 -3.79
C LEU A 29 12.45 0.54 -4.25
N GLN A 30 13.08 1.55 -4.87
CA GLN A 30 14.50 1.59 -5.24
C GLN A 30 14.95 0.35 -6.07
N GLY A 31 14.05 -0.16 -6.92
CA GLY A 31 14.32 -1.35 -7.74
C GLY A 31 14.20 -2.70 -7.02
N ARG A 32 13.76 -2.74 -5.76
CA ARG A 32 13.36 -4.00 -5.11
C ARG A 32 12.20 -4.65 -5.89
N PRO A 33 12.14 -5.99 -6.00
CA PRO A 33 11.04 -6.64 -6.67
C PRO A 33 9.74 -6.49 -5.88
N LEU A 34 8.63 -6.38 -6.59
CA LEU A 34 7.30 -6.51 -5.99
C LEU A 34 7.05 -7.98 -5.62
N PRO A 35 6.58 -8.28 -4.41
CA PRO A 35 6.21 -9.63 -4.03
C PRO A 35 4.97 -10.06 -4.82
N GLN A 36 4.90 -11.35 -5.13
CA GLN A 36 3.75 -11.95 -5.81
C GLN A 36 2.59 -12.25 -4.84
N GLU A 37 2.89 -12.35 -3.55
CA GLU A 37 1.93 -12.67 -2.50
C GLU A 37 1.28 -11.39 -1.97
N ASP A 38 -0.06 -11.34 -2.00
CA ASP A 38 -0.83 -10.14 -1.65
C ASP A 38 -0.51 -9.61 -0.24
N HIS A 39 -0.34 -10.49 0.75
CA HIS A 39 -0.06 -10.07 2.12
C HIS A 39 1.32 -9.42 2.28
N LEU A 40 2.31 -9.85 1.48
CA LEU A 40 3.63 -9.22 1.44
C LEU A 40 3.55 -7.86 0.73
N LEU A 41 2.73 -7.76 -0.31
CA LEU A 41 2.47 -6.49 -0.99
C LEU A 41 1.79 -5.49 -0.05
N ASP A 42 0.79 -5.94 0.70
CA ASP A 42 0.10 -5.13 1.71
C ASP A 42 1.07 -4.61 2.78
N THR A 43 2.00 -5.46 3.22
CA THR A 43 3.05 -5.08 4.19
C THR A 43 3.95 -3.96 3.63
N LEU A 44 4.43 -4.10 2.40
CA LEU A 44 5.26 -3.07 1.76
C LEU A 44 4.52 -1.75 1.54
N VAL A 45 3.24 -1.83 1.18
CA VAL A 45 2.39 -0.65 1.02
C VAL A 45 2.19 0.06 2.37
N HIS A 46 1.99 -0.68 3.45
CA HIS A 46 1.95 -0.09 4.79
C HIS A 46 3.28 0.56 5.18
N GLU A 47 4.42 -0.10 4.99
CA GLU A 47 5.75 0.48 5.31
C GLU A 47 5.99 1.80 4.56
N TYR A 48 5.62 1.86 3.29
CA TYR A 48 5.70 3.08 2.49
C TYR A 48 4.83 4.20 3.07
N LEU A 49 3.57 3.89 3.42
CA LEU A 49 2.65 4.86 3.99
C LEU A 49 3.13 5.35 5.36
N GLU A 50 3.60 4.47 6.23
CA GLU A 50 4.15 4.84 7.53
C GLU A 50 5.36 5.77 7.40
N GLN A 51 6.31 5.44 6.53
CA GLN A 51 7.50 6.27 6.31
C GLN A 51 7.14 7.64 5.71
N THR A 52 6.24 7.68 4.72
CA THR A 52 5.83 8.94 4.08
C THR A 52 5.02 9.82 5.01
N LEU A 53 4.10 9.26 5.79
CA LEU A 53 3.32 10.01 6.77
C LEU A 53 4.17 10.48 7.95
N SER A 54 5.11 9.66 8.42
CA SER A 54 6.05 10.07 9.46
C SER A 54 6.96 11.21 9.01
N THR A 55 7.29 11.29 7.72
CA THR A 55 8.11 12.37 7.14
C THR A 55 7.34 13.69 7.05
N LEU A 56 6.01 13.65 6.94
CA LEU A 56 5.15 14.84 6.87
C LEU A 56 4.71 15.36 8.25
N ALA A 57 4.95 14.60 9.32
CA ALA A 57 4.59 14.97 10.69
C ALA A 57 5.66 15.82 11.42
N TYR A 58 6.70 16.25 10.69
CA TYR A 58 7.81 17.07 11.18
C TYR A 58 7.83 18.42 10.48
#